data_AF-A0A5K1HL87-F1
#
_entry.id   AF-A0A5K1HL87-F1
#
_cell.length_a   1.000
_cell.length_b   1.000
_cell.length_c   1.000
_cell.angle_alpha   90.00
_cell.angle_beta   90.00
_cell.angle_gamma   90.00
#
_symmetry.space_group_name_H-M   'P 1'
#
loop_
_entity.id
_entity.type
_entity.pdbx_description
1 polymer ?
#
loop_
_entity_poly.entity_id
_entity_poly.type
_entity_poly.pdbx_seq_one_letter_code
_entity_poly.pdbx_strand_id
1 'polypeptide(L)'
;MLGNPKLLDELLEFKIENCDEQIINNLGKYLNDPENVPNLKIEVVENASTACKCMIMWITGSYNFYHVNKKVKPKKAALAASEAEVKQLSAKLAEKQKSLKAAVDKVDALNNELQATIRYKERLEREYEECSKQLERAVKLIESLGGEKGRWGELANYS
;
A
#
# COMPACT_ATOMS: atom_id res chain seq x y z
N MET A 1 -2.05 30.83 49.80
CA MET A 1 -2.35 29.96 48.65
C MET A 1 -3.49 30.50 47.80
N LEU A 2 -4.68 30.78 48.36
CA LEU A 2 -5.81 31.34 47.57
C LEU A 2 -5.66 32.82 47.13
N GLY A 3 -4.70 33.57 47.67
CA GLY A 3 -4.39 34.94 47.25
C GLY A 3 -3.26 35.05 46.22
N ASN A 4 -2.81 33.93 45.62
CA ASN A 4 -1.78 33.96 44.57
C ASN A 4 -2.43 34.42 43.25
N PRO A 5 -1.99 35.53 42.64
CA PRO A 5 -2.55 36.00 41.37
C PRO A 5 -2.33 35.04 40.19
N LYS A 6 -1.37 34.11 40.28
CA LYS A 6 -1.06 33.10 39.24
C LYS A 6 -1.82 31.79 39.40
N LEU A 7 -2.66 31.66 40.42
CA LEU A 7 -3.35 30.40 40.72
C LEU A 7 -4.21 29.90 39.54
N LEU A 8 -4.84 30.81 38.79
CA LEU A 8 -5.66 30.44 37.64
C LEU A 8 -4.82 29.87 36.49
N ASP A 9 -3.66 30.45 36.22
CA ASP A 9 -2.75 29.97 35.19
C ASP A 9 -2.20 28.58 35.57
N GLU A 10 -1.81 28.41 36.84
CA GLU A 10 -1.36 27.12 37.38
C GLU A 10 -2.44 26.03 37.26
N LEU A 11 -3.72 26.36 37.48
CA LEU A 11 -4.84 25.43 37.33
C LEU A 11 -5.12 25.07 35.86
N LEU A 12 -5.00 26.03 34.94
CA LEU A 12 -5.21 25.80 33.51
C LEU A 12 -4.08 24.97 32.89
N GLU A 13 -2.85 25.18 33.33
CA GLU A 13 -1.67 24.42 32.87
C GLU A 13 -1.52 23.06 33.56
N PHE A 14 -2.27 22.82 34.64
CA PHE A 14 -2.17 21.58 35.41
C PHE A 14 -2.53 20.36 34.57
N LYS A 15 -1.57 19.45 34.44
CA LYS A 15 -1.74 18.17 33.74
C LYS A 15 -1.93 17.06 34.75
N ILE A 16 -3.18 16.66 34.97
CA ILE A 16 -3.49 15.55 35.87
C ILE A 16 -2.81 14.23 35.47
N GLU A 17 -2.46 14.08 34.19
CA GLU A 17 -1.72 12.92 33.67
C GLU A 17 -0.34 12.73 34.31
N ASN A 18 0.27 13.80 34.81
CA ASN A 18 1.61 13.78 35.39
C ASN A 18 1.58 13.62 36.92
N CYS A 19 0.40 13.48 37.52
CA CYS A 19 0.28 13.32 38.96
C CYS A 19 0.74 11.94 39.42
N ASP A 20 1.28 11.89 40.64
CA ASP A 20 1.55 10.64 41.33
C ASP A 20 0.25 9.83 41.49
N GLU A 21 0.31 8.54 41.20
CA GLU A 21 -0.81 7.62 41.31
C GLU A 21 -1.36 7.55 42.74
N GLN A 22 -0.50 7.74 43.76
CA GLN A 22 -0.93 7.84 45.15
C GLN A 22 -1.86 9.04 45.39
N ILE A 23 -1.59 10.19 44.76
CA ILE A 23 -2.43 11.39 44.86
C ILE A 23 -3.79 11.13 44.20
N ILE A 24 -3.78 10.53 43.00
CA ILE A 24 -5.02 10.18 42.29
C ILE A 24 -5.85 9.16 43.08
N ASN A 25 -5.21 8.17 43.69
CA ASN A 25 -5.89 7.17 44.52
C ASN A 25 -6.51 7.79 45.77
N ASN A 26 -5.79 8.69 46.45
CA ASN A 26 -6.30 9.40 47.61
C ASN A 26 -7.45 10.34 47.24
N LEU A 27 -7.36 11.03 46.10
CA LEU A 27 -8.46 11.81 45.54
C LEU A 27 -9.67 10.92 45.27
N GLY A 28 -9.47 9.74 44.66
CA GLY A 28 -10.53 8.77 44.43
C GLY A 28 -11.19 8.28 45.72
N LYS A 29 -10.41 8.02 46.78
CA LYS A 29 -10.96 7.68 48.11
C LYS A 29 -11.83 8.80 48.65
N TYR A 30 -11.35 10.04 48.59
CA TYR A 30 -12.09 11.21 49.08
C TYR A 30 -13.40 11.45 48.30
N LEU A 31 -13.33 11.40 46.96
CA LEU A 31 -14.49 11.65 46.09
C LEU A 31 -15.57 10.56 46.18
N ASN A 32 -15.19 9.32 46.48
CA ASN A 32 -16.11 8.17 46.53
C ASN A 32 -16.46 7.73 47.96
N ASP A 33 -15.96 8.42 48.99
CA ASP A 33 -16.29 8.14 50.37
C ASP A 33 -17.80 8.40 50.62
N PRO A 34 -18.56 7.42 51.13
CA PRO A 34 -19.98 7.60 51.45
C PRO A 34 -20.29 8.79 52.36
N GLU A 35 -19.34 9.20 53.21
CA GLU A 35 -19.50 10.37 54.09
C GLU A 35 -19.35 11.71 53.32
N ASN A 36 -18.50 11.73 52.28
CA ASN A 36 -18.21 12.93 51.51
C ASN A 36 -19.14 13.11 50.31
N VAL A 37 -19.54 12.01 49.66
CA VAL A 37 -20.36 12.02 48.44
C VAL A 37 -21.62 12.90 48.56
N PRO A 38 -22.41 12.87 49.65
CA PRO A 38 -23.58 13.74 49.79
C PRO A 38 -23.22 15.23 49.74
N ASN A 39 -22.10 15.61 50.36
CA ASN A 39 -21.64 16.99 50.47
C ASN A 39 -20.94 17.50 49.19
N LEU A 40 -20.43 16.58 48.37
CA LEU A 40 -19.75 16.89 47.11
C LEU A 40 -20.69 16.92 45.89
N LYS A 41 -21.99 16.64 46.07
CA LYS A 41 -22.98 16.78 45.01
C LYS A 41 -23.02 18.22 44.51
N ILE A 42 -23.07 18.38 43.19
CA ILE A 42 -23.07 19.70 42.53
C ILE A 42 -24.15 20.61 43.11
N GLU A 43 -25.36 20.09 43.30
CA GLU A 43 -26.52 20.79 43.87
C GLU A 43 -26.28 21.31 45.30
N VAL A 44 -25.49 20.58 46.09
CA VAL A 44 -25.19 20.94 47.48
C VAL A 44 -24.08 21.99 47.54
N VAL A 45 -23.03 21.81 46.74
CA VAL A 45 -21.88 22.73 46.69
C VAL A 45 -22.25 24.08 46.06
N GLU A 46 -23.20 24.08 45.12
CA GLU A 46 -23.71 25.31 44.49
C GLU A 46 -24.35 26.28 45.49
N ASN A 47 -25.03 25.74 46.51
CA ASN A 47 -25.62 26.56 47.57
C ASN A 47 -24.57 27.32 48.39
N ALA A 48 -23.32 26.84 48.42
CA ALA A 48 -22.22 27.53 49.09
C ALA A 48 -21.55 28.58 48.19
N SER A 49 -21.24 28.23 46.93
CA SER A 49 -20.70 29.17 45.94
C SER A 49 -20.65 28.57 44.53
N THR A 50 -20.92 29.39 43.52
CA THR A 50 -20.70 29.04 42.11
C THR A 50 -19.24 28.69 41.81
N ALA A 51 -18.28 29.37 42.46
CA ALA A 51 -16.86 29.07 42.28
C ALA A 51 -16.51 27.65 42.82
N CYS A 52 -17.08 27.28 43.97
CA CYS A 52 -16.91 25.94 44.54
C CYS A 52 -17.50 24.86 43.62
N LYS A 53 -18.66 25.12 42.99
CA LYS A 53 -19.24 24.24 41.97
C LYS A 53 -18.29 24.03 40.79
N CYS A 54 -17.73 25.10 40.22
CA CYS A 54 -16.78 24.99 39.11
C CYS A 54 -15.55 24.15 39.48
N MET A 55 -15.02 24.30 40.70
CA MET A 55 -13.88 23.52 41.19
C MET A 55 -14.22 22.03 41.29
N ILE A 56 -15.35 21.66 41.89
CA ILE A 56 -15.75 20.24 42.00
C ILE A 56 -15.99 19.60 40.63
N MET A 57 -16.60 20.34 39.70
CA MET A 57 -16.77 19.87 38.32
C MET A 57 -15.42 19.61 37.64
N TRP A 58 -14.46 20.55 37.77
CA TRP A 58 -13.13 20.40 37.19
C TRP A 58 -12.35 19.23 37.81
N ILE A 59 -12.38 19.09 39.15
CA ILE A 59 -11.70 17.99 39.85
C ILE A 59 -12.27 16.64 39.40
N THR A 60 -13.60 16.51 39.38
CA THR A 60 -14.28 15.26 38.98
C THR A 60 -14.01 14.93 37.51
N GLY A 61 -14.09 15.92 36.63
CA GLY A 61 -13.78 15.78 35.21
C GLY A 61 -12.33 15.36 34.98
N SER A 62 -11.39 15.99 35.68
CA SER A 62 -9.96 15.66 35.60
C SER A 62 -9.69 14.23 36.08
N TYR A 63 -10.27 13.82 37.22
CA TYR A 63 -10.12 12.46 37.75
C TYR A 63 -10.63 11.39 36.77
N ASN A 64 -11.81 11.61 36.18
CA ASN A 64 -12.37 10.70 35.18
C ASN A 64 -11.50 10.66 33.92
N PHE A 65 -11.04 11.83 33.45
CA PHE A 65 -10.14 11.94 32.32
C PHE A 65 -8.84 11.16 32.53
N TYR A 66 -8.20 11.26 33.71
CA TYR A 66 -6.98 10.51 34.03
C TYR A 66 -7.15 9.00 33.79
N HIS A 67 -8.22 8.41 34.33
CA HIS A 67 -8.47 6.96 34.21
C HIS A 67 -8.78 6.53 32.79
N VAL A 68 -9.56 7.32 32.05
CA VAL A 68 -9.86 7.06 30.65
C VAL A 68 -8.60 7.20 29.80
N ASN A 69 -7.84 8.27 29.99
CA ASN A 69 -6.62 8.52 29.23
C ASN A 69 -5.55 7.45 29.49
N LYS A 70 -5.40 6.97 30.74
CA LYS A 70 -4.52 5.84 31.08
C LYS A 70 -4.83 4.58 30.24
N LYS A 71 -6.12 4.32 29.97
CA LYS A 71 -6.56 3.18 29.13
C LYS A 71 -6.42 3.46 27.63
N VAL A 72 -6.66 4.70 27.20
CA VAL A 72 -6.73 5.08 25.78
C VAL A 72 -5.34 5.37 25.19
N LYS A 73 -4.42 5.95 25.96
CA LYS A 73 -3.05 6.29 25.54
C LYS A 73 -2.29 5.09 24.93
N PRO A 74 -2.22 3.90 25.54
CA PRO A 74 -1.55 2.76 24.93
C PRO A 74 -2.25 2.28 23.66
N LYS A 75 -3.59 2.36 23.59
CA LYS A 75 -4.35 1.98 22.39
C LYS A 75 -4.08 2.92 21.22
N LYS A 76 -4.01 4.23 21.47
CA LYS A 76 -3.64 5.23 20.45
C LYS A 76 -2.21 5.02 19.95
N ALA A 77 -1.27 4.72 20.85
CA ALA A 77 0.11 4.43 20.48
C ALA A 77 0.21 3.16 19.64
N ALA A 78 -0.47 2.08 20.03
CA ALA A 78 -0.54 0.85 19.26
C ALA A 78 -1.17 1.05 17.88
N LEU A 79 -2.27 1.80 17.80
CA LEU A 79 -2.91 2.16 16.54
C LEU A 79 -1.95 2.90 15.60
N ALA A 80 -1.27 3.94 16.09
CA ALA A 80 -0.32 4.72 15.31
C ALA A 80 0.86 3.86 14.80
N ALA A 81 1.34 2.91 15.62
CA ALA A 81 2.38 1.97 15.22
C ALA A 81 1.91 1.04 14.09
N SER A 82 0.72 0.45 14.22
CA SER A 82 0.15 -0.43 13.20
C SER A 82 -0.18 0.31 11.90
N GLU A 83 -0.70 1.54 11.98
CA GLU A 83 -0.94 2.38 10.80
C GLU A 83 0.36 2.70 10.06
N ALA A 84 1.43 2.99 10.80
CA ALA A 84 2.75 3.21 10.22
C ALA A 84 3.28 1.95 9.52
N GLU A 85 3.12 0.78 10.13
CA GLU A 85 3.51 -0.51 9.54
C GLU A 85 2.72 -0.81 8.25
N VAL A 86 1.40 -0.68 8.28
CA VAL A 86 0.53 -0.86 7.10
C VAL A 86 0.93 0.08 5.97
N LYS A 87 1.26 1.34 6.29
CA LYS A 87 1.72 2.30 5.29
C LYS A 87 3.05 1.88 4.65
N GLN A 88 3.99 1.35 5.43
CA GLN A 88 5.26 0.85 4.91
C GLN A 88 5.07 -0.40 4.05
N LEU A 89 4.25 -1.35 4.51
CA LEU A 89 3.98 -2.59 3.78
C LEU A 89 3.23 -2.34 2.48
N SER A 90 2.24 -1.44 2.48
CA SER A 90 1.51 -1.08 1.26
C SER A 90 2.41 -0.40 0.23
N ALA A 91 3.33 0.46 0.65
CA ALA A 91 4.34 1.05 -0.24
C ALA A 91 5.25 -0.02 -0.86
N LYS A 92 5.77 -0.95 -0.06
CA LYS A 92 6.58 -2.08 -0.54
C LYS A 92 5.79 -2.98 -1.50
N LEU A 93 4.52 -3.26 -1.19
CA LEU A 93 3.66 -4.06 -2.03
C LEU A 93 3.45 -3.40 -3.39
N ALA A 94 3.16 -2.10 -3.42
CA ALA A 94 2.99 -1.34 -4.66
C ALA A 94 4.26 -1.37 -5.53
N GLU A 95 5.44 -1.23 -4.91
CA GLU A 95 6.72 -1.34 -5.60
C GLU A 95 6.90 -2.74 -6.23
N LYS A 96 6.64 -3.80 -5.47
CA LYS A 96 6.75 -5.18 -5.96
C LYS A 96 5.75 -5.47 -7.08
N GLN A 97 4.51 -5.01 -6.96
CA GLN A 97 3.49 -5.13 -8.00
C GLN A 97 3.92 -4.40 -9.28
N LYS A 98 4.50 -3.20 -9.17
CA LYS A 98 5.04 -2.46 -10.32
C LYS A 98 6.17 -3.23 -11.00
N SER A 99 7.11 -3.78 -10.22
CA SER A 99 8.21 -4.59 -10.77
C SER A 99 7.70 -5.86 -11.45
N LEU A 100 6.70 -6.53 -10.85
CA LEU A 100 6.09 -7.73 -11.42
C LEU A 100 5.40 -7.39 -12.75
N LYS A 101 4.62 -6.31 -12.80
CA LYS A 101 3.96 -5.86 -14.02
C LYS A 101 4.97 -5.60 -15.14
N ALA A 102 6.06 -4.88 -14.85
CA ALA A 102 7.10 -4.61 -15.83
C ALA A 102 7.77 -5.89 -16.36
N ALA A 103 7.96 -6.90 -15.50
CA ALA A 103 8.51 -8.19 -15.92
C ALA A 103 7.55 -8.96 -16.81
N VAL A 104 6.25 -9.00 -16.45
CA VAL A 104 5.19 -9.63 -17.26
C VAL A 104 5.07 -8.95 -18.62
N ASP A 105 4.98 -7.63 -18.65
CA ASP A 105 4.88 -6.85 -19.89
C ASP A 105 6.09 -7.13 -20.82
N LYS A 106 7.30 -7.29 -20.26
CA LYS A 106 8.50 -7.65 -21.02
C LYS A 106 8.44 -9.07 -21.58
N VAL A 107 7.96 -10.04 -20.80
CA VAL A 107 7.80 -11.42 -21.25
C VAL A 107 6.79 -11.49 -22.39
N ASP A 108 5.67 -10.78 -22.28
CA ASP A 108 4.64 -10.72 -23.32
C ASP A 108 5.18 -10.09 -24.61
N ALA A 109 5.95 -9.01 -24.50
CA ALA A 109 6.61 -8.40 -25.66
C ALA A 109 7.58 -9.37 -26.37
N LEU A 110 8.44 -10.05 -25.60
CA LEU A 110 9.38 -11.04 -26.15
C LEU A 110 8.67 -12.24 -26.79
N ASN A 111 7.58 -12.71 -26.18
CA ASN A 111 6.76 -13.78 -26.75
C ASN A 111 6.13 -13.34 -28.09
N ASN A 112 5.64 -12.11 -28.18
CA ASN A 112 5.09 -11.58 -29.43
C ASN A 112 6.17 -11.47 -30.53
N GLU A 113 7.36 -10.97 -30.19
CA GLU A 113 8.49 -10.89 -31.12
C GLU A 113 8.96 -12.27 -31.58
N LEU A 114 9.04 -13.23 -30.66
CA LEU A 114 9.37 -14.62 -30.97
C LEU A 114 8.36 -15.21 -31.96
N GLN A 115 7.06 -15.05 -31.71
CA GLN A 115 6.00 -15.53 -32.60
C GLN A 115 6.06 -14.87 -33.98
N ALA A 116 6.33 -13.57 -34.06
CA ALA A 116 6.51 -12.87 -35.32
C ALA A 116 7.73 -13.40 -36.09
N THR A 117 8.84 -13.64 -35.39
CA THR A 117 10.07 -14.18 -35.97
C THR A 117 9.89 -15.61 -36.48
N ILE A 118 9.18 -16.45 -35.73
CA ILE A 118 8.83 -17.82 -36.17
C ILE A 118 8.02 -17.77 -37.45
N ARG A 119 6.95 -16.95 -37.52
CA ARG A 119 6.14 -16.79 -38.74
C ARG A 119 6.95 -16.29 -39.93
N TYR A 120 7.88 -15.36 -39.69
CA TYR A 120 8.76 -14.84 -40.73
C TYR A 120 9.72 -15.91 -41.24
N LYS A 121 10.32 -16.70 -40.34
CA LYS A 121 11.17 -17.84 -40.67
C LYS A 121 10.40 -18.88 -41.50
N GLU A 122 9.21 -19.28 -41.06
CA GLU A 122 8.37 -20.24 -41.79
C GLU A 122 8.00 -19.74 -43.20
N ARG A 123 7.79 -18.42 -43.36
CA ARG A 123 7.57 -17.83 -44.69
C ARG A 123 8.80 -17.95 -45.58
N LEU A 124 9.99 -17.61 -45.06
CA LEU A 124 11.24 -17.72 -45.83
C LEU A 124 11.56 -19.17 -46.19
N GLU A 125 11.33 -20.12 -45.28
CA GLU A 125 11.51 -21.55 -45.55
C GLU A 125 10.59 -22.02 -46.68
N ARG A 126 9.32 -21.56 -46.71
CA ARG A 126 8.40 -21.84 -47.83
C ARG A 126 8.88 -21.22 -49.15
N GLU A 127 9.29 -19.95 -49.15
CA GLU A 127 9.78 -19.27 -50.35
C GLU A 127 11.04 -19.94 -50.91
N TYR A 128 11.96 -20.37 -50.03
CA TYR A 128 13.16 -21.11 -50.41
C TYR A 128 12.83 -22.45 -51.06
N GLU A 129 11.93 -23.23 -50.43
CA GLU A 129 11.47 -24.53 -50.94
C GLU A 129 10.81 -24.39 -52.33
N GLU A 130 9.99 -23.36 -52.53
CA GLU A 130 9.36 -23.07 -53.82
C GLU A 130 10.39 -22.70 -54.89
N CYS A 131 11.33 -21.81 -54.57
CA CYS A 131 12.39 -21.40 -55.49
C CYS A 131 13.29 -22.58 -55.88
N SER A 132 13.66 -23.44 -54.93
CA SER A 132 14.43 -24.65 -55.17
C SER A 132 13.71 -25.58 -56.15
N LYS A 133 12.39 -25.79 -55.96
CA LYS A 133 11.58 -26.62 -56.88
C LYS A 133 11.48 -26.00 -58.28
N GLN A 134 11.36 -24.69 -58.38
CA GLN A 134 11.35 -23.99 -59.67
C GLN A 134 12.69 -24.12 -60.39
N LEU A 135 13.80 -23.99 -59.67
CA LEU A 135 15.16 -24.17 -60.21
C LEU A 135 15.35 -25.60 -60.72
N GLU A 136 14.95 -26.61 -59.94
CA GLU A 136 15.04 -28.01 -60.36
C GLU A 136 14.25 -28.29 -61.66
N ARG A 137 13.05 -27.73 -61.78
CA ARG A 137 12.24 -27.83 -63.00
C ARG A 137 12.90 -27.13 -64.19
N ALA A 138 13.47 -25.94 -63.98
CA ALA A 138 14.17 -25.19 -65.03
C ALA A 138 15.41 -25.95 -65.53
N VAL A 139 16.20 -26.54 -64.63
CA VAL A 139 17.36 -27.38 -64.98
C VAL A 139 16.93 -28.57 -65.84
N LYS A 140 15.91 -29.32 -65.41
CA LYS A 140 15.36 -30.44 -66.19
C LYS A 140 14.89 -30.03 -67.59
N LEU A 141 14.25 -28.86 -67.70
CA LEU A 141 13.80 -28.33 -68.99
C LEU A 141 14.97 -27.98 -69.91
N ILE A 142 16.03 -27.36 -69.38
CA ILE A 142 17.27 -27.04 -70.12
C ILE A 142 17.94 -28.32 -70.63
N GLU A 143 18.05 -29.35 -69.79
CA GLU A 143 18.63 -30.65 -70.18
C GLU A 143 17.83 -31.31 -71.31
N SER A 144 16.50 -31.34 -71.20
CA SER A 144 15.61 -31.88 -72.23
C SER A 144 15.72 -31.11 -73.55
N LEU A 145 15.69 -29.77 -73.50
CA LEU A 145 15.83 -28.90 -74.68
C LEU A 145 17.22 -29.02 -75.32
N GLY A 146 18.27 -29.22 -74.52
CA GLY A 146 19.62 -29.45 -75.03
C GLY A 146 19.73 -30.73 -75.86
N GLY A 147 19.10 -31.82 -75.39
CA GLY A 147 18.99 -33.07 -76.14
C GLY A 147 18.19 -32.93 -77.43
N GLU A 148 17.08 -32.18 -77.39
CA GLU A 148 16.27 -31.90 -78.59
C GLU A 148 17.03 -31.02 -79.59
N LYS A 149 17.75 -29.98 -79.15
CA LYS A 149 18.57 -29.13 -80.02
C LYS A 149 19.62 -29.94 -80.79
N GLY A 150 20.26 -30.91 -80.15
CA GLY A 150 21.17 -31.85 -80.83
C GLY A 150 20.46 -32.63 -81.94
N ARG A 151 19.27 -33.16 -81.63
CA ARG A 151 18.44 -33.90 -82.60
C ARG A 151 18.00 -33.06 -83.79
N TRP A 152 17.66 -31.79 -83.57
CA TRP A 152 17.28 -30.86 -84.64
C TRP A 152 18.50 -30.48 -85.50
N GLY A 153 19.69 -30.34 -84.89
CA GLY A 153 20.94 -30.11 -85.61
C GLY A 153 21.37 -31.30 -86.46
N GLU A 154 21.18 -32.52 -85.99
CA GLU A 154 21.42 -33.73 -86.79
C GLU A 154 20.45 -33.81 -87.98
N LEU A 155 19.16 -33.61 -87.76
CA LEU A 155 18.15 -33.61 -88.84
C LEU A 155 18.42 -32.53 -89.90
N ALA A 156 18.92 -31.35 -89.51
CA ALA A 156 19.25 -30.26 -90.44
C ALA A 156 20.54 -30.49 -91.24
N ASN A 157 21.42 -31.40 -90.81
CA ASN A 157 22.64 -31.76 -91.56
C ASN A 157 22.42 -32.90 -92.57
N TYR A 158 21.24 -33.54 -92.57
CA TYR A 158 20.84 -34.59 -93.51
C TYR A 158 19.89 -34.09 -94.62
N SER A 159 19.69 -32.77 -94.72
CA SER A 159 18.90 -32.08 -95.76
C SER A 159 19.78 -31.12 -96.56
#